data_AF-A0AAJ3DNA7-F1
#
_entry.id   AF-A0AAJ3DNA7-F1
#
_cell.length_a   1.000
_cell.length_b   1.000
_cell.length_c   1.000
_cell.angle_alpha   90.00
_cell.angle_beta   90.00
_cell.angle_gamma   90.00
#
_symmetry.space_group_name_H-M   'P 1'
#
loop_
_entity.id
_entity.type
_entity.pdbx_description
1 polymer ?
#
loop_
_entity_poly.entity_id
_entity_poly.type
_entity_poly.pdbx_seq_one_letter_code
_entity_poly.pdbx_strand_id
1 'polypeptide(L)'
;MDALATLLLRRAGSVALPEPAAAPPADGDAWVANLEADLAATGWLLDAVVRRRFARLDPVTRMRWADFVCAVTAELVGADREHVPLFRRFPDTPADADRLYVERLIVHLLQTETAPCILCGAEGRVHALDPCGHLVCADCFDADGYTACPICGRG
;
A
#
# COMPACT_ATOMS: atom_id res chain seq x y z
N MET A 1 -15.05 -3.04 -15.60
CA MET A 1 -14.24 -2.07 -16.37
C MET A 1 -13.19 -2.82 -17.17
N ASP A 2 -12.66 -2.23 -18.23
CA ASP A 2 -11.62 -2.88 -19.05
C ASP A 2 -10.21 -2.78 -18.43
N ALA A 3 -9.26 -3.50 -19.02
CA ALA A 3 -7.88 -3.56 -18.53
C ALA A 3 -7.14 -2.22 -18.65
N LEU A 4 -7.46 -1.41 -19.66
CA LEU A 4 -6.80 -0.12 -19.89
C LEU A 4 -7.20 0.90 -18.82
N ALA A 5 -8.49 1.01 -18.51
CA ALA A 5 -8.98 1.89 -17.46
C ALA A 5 -8.35 1.54 -16.10
N THR A 6 -8.25 0.24 -15.78
CA THR A 6 -7.58 -0.23 -14.57
C THR A 6 -6.10 0.18 -14.55
N LEU A 7 -5.39 0.00 -15.67
CA LEU A 7 -3.98 0.35 -15.76
C LEU A 7 -3.75 1.86 -15.60
N LEU A 8 -4.57 2.69 -16.25
CA LEU A 8 -4.48 4.16 -16.16
C LEU A 8 -4.71 4.64 -14.72
N LEU A 9 -5.71 4.11 -14.04
CA LEU A 9 -5.97 4.47 -12.65
C LEU A 9 -4.83 4.02 -11.74
N ARG A 10 -4.37 2.77 -11.87
CA ARG A 10 -3.29 2.22 -11.01
C ARG A 10 -1.94 2.87 -11.21
N ARG A 11 -1.57 3.22 -12.44
CA ARG A 11 -0.20 3.68 -12.77
C ARG A 11 -0.09 5.19 -12.90
N ALA A 12 -1.17 5.87 -13.28
CA ALA A 12 -1.18 7.30 -13.56
C ALA A 12 -2.23 8.08 -12.74
N GLY A 13 -2.98 7.42 -11.84
CA GLY A 13 -4.03 8.07 -11.06
C GLY A 13 -5.10 8.72 -11.92
N SER A 14 -5.32 8.20 -13.14
CA SER A 14 -6.15 8.86 -14.16
C SER A 14 -7.37 8.02 -14.51
N VAL A 15 -8.52 8.68 -14.68
CA VAL A 15 -9.79 8.02 -15.05
C VAL A 15 -10.48 8.79 -16.18
N ALA A 16 -10.88 8.07 -17.23
CA ALA A 16 -11.65 8.63 -18.34
C ALA A 16 -13.13 8.33 -18.14
N LEU A 17 -13.86 9.29 -17.56
CA LEU A 17 -15.29 9.15 -17.30
C LEU A 17 -16.14 9.34 -18.57
N PRO A 18 -17.30 8.67 -18.66
CA PRO A 18 -18.19 8.77 -19.82
C PRO A 18 -18.90 10.12 -19.90
N GLU A 19 -19.67 10.32 -20.97
CA GLU A 19 -20.46 11.52 -21.20
C GLU A 19 -21.47 11.79 -20.08
N PRO A 20 -21.77 13.08 -19.77
CA PRO A 20 -22.64 13.40 -18.65
C PRO A 20 -24.08 13.08 -19.06
N ALA A 21 -24.95 12.96 -18.07
CA ALA A 21 -26.37 13.00 -18.33
C ALA A 21 -26.75 14.31 -19.02
N ALA A 22 -27.72 14.24 -19.93
CA ALA A 22 -28.25 15.41 -20.62
C ALA A 22 -28.83 16.45 -19.63
N ALA A 23 -29.44 15.97 -18.55
CA ALA A 23 -29.85 16.77 -17.40
C ALA A 23 -29.03 16.33 -16.16
N PRO A 24 -28.38 17.27 -15.45
CA PRO A 24 -27.60 16.92 -14.27
C PRO A 24 -28.53 16.44 -13.13
N PRO A 25 -28.15 15.38 -12.38
CA PRO A 25 -28.88 14.97 -11.19
C PRO A 25 -28.89 16.07 -10.13
N ALA A 26 -30.03 16.26 -9.46
CA ALA A 26 -30.18 17.26 -8.40
C ALA A 26 -29.30 16.96 -7.17
N ASP A 27 -28.95 15.70 -6.94
CA ASP A 27 -28.13 15.22 -5.83
C ASP A 27 -26.63 15.15 -6.16
N GLY A 28 -26.22 15.60 -7.35
CA GLY A 28 -24.88 15.38 -7.90
C GLY A 28 -23.74 15.79 -6.98
N ASP A 29 -23.77 17.03 -6.49
CA ASP A 29 -22.70 17.57 -5.63
C ASP A 29 -22.64 16.90 -4.26
N ALA A 30 -23.80 16.66 -3.65
CA ALA A 30 -23.90 15.98 -2.35
C ALA A 30 -23.42 14.52 -2.46
N TRP A 31 -23.76 13.83 -3.55
CA TRP A 31 -23.31 12.47 -3.79
C TRP A 31 -21.80 12.40 -4.01
N VAL A 32 -21.22 13.33 -4.78
CA VAL A 32 -19.76 13.35 -5.00
C VAL A 32 -18.99 13.67 -3.73
N ALA A 33 -19.54 14.48 -2.83
CA ALA A 33 -18.90 14.72 -1.52
C ALA A 33 -18.76 13.43 -0.70
N ASN A 34 -19.72 12.50 -0.79
CA ASN A 34 -19.61 11.19 -0.14
C ASN A 34 -18.53 10.32 -0.81
N LEU A 35 -18.50 10.29 -2.15
CA LEU A 35 -17.44 9.58 -2.89
C LEU A 35 -16.05 10.10 -2.53
N GLU A 36 -15.88 11.42 -2.40
CA GLU A 36 -14.59 11.99 -1.97
C GLU A 36 -14.22 11.61 -0.54
N ALA A 37 -15.19 11.45 0.36
CA ALA A 37 -14.92 10.95 1.70
C ALA A 37 -14.42 9.50 1.69
N ASP A 38 -15.05 8.64 0.89
CA ASP A 38 -14.62 7.24 0.70
C ASP A 38 -13.20 7.17 0.11
N LEU A 39 -12.90 8.01 -0.88
CA LEU A 39 -11.57 8.09 -1.48
C LEU A 39 -10.52 8.64 -0.52
N ALA A 40 -10.87 9.67 0.26
CA ALA A 40 -9.97 10.26 1.26
C ALA A 40 -9.59 9.26 2.35
N ALA A 41 -10.50 8.36 2.74
CA ALA A 41 -10.20 7.27 3.67
C ALA A 41 -9.11 6.31 3.14
N THR A 42 -8.92 6.26 1.81
CA THR A 42 -7.84 5.51 1.15
C THR A 42 -6.66 6.39 0.69
N GLY A 43 -6.63 7.67 1.08
CA GLY A 43 -5.55 8.60 0.73
C GLY A 43 -5.63 9.20 -0.68
N TRP A 44 -6.78 9.08 -1.35
CA TRP A 44 -7.01 9.61 -2.70
C TRP A 44 -7.93 10.83 -2.68
N LEU A 45 -7.70 11.75 -3.62
CA LEU A 45 -8.55 12.92 -3.83
C LEU A 45 -8.92 13.02 -5.31
N LEU A 46 -10.14 13.49 -5.59
CA LEU A 46 -10.55 13.83 -6.95
C LEU A 46 -10.01 15.20 -7.34
N ASP A 47 -9.50 15.33 -8.57
CA ASP A 47 -9.28 16.65 -9.13
C ASP A 47 -10.61 17.33 -9.47
N ALA A 48 -10.58 18.66 -9.60
CA ALA A 48 -11.79 19.45 -9.80
C ALA A 48 -12.56 19.12 -11.09
N VAL A 49 -11.89 18.66 -12.15
CA VAL A 49 -12.52 18.25 -13.42
C VAL A 49 -13.25 16.93 -13.22
N VAL A 50 -12.59 15.93 -12.65
CA VAL A 50 -13.19 14.61 -12.37
C VAL A 50 -14.34 14.74 -11.37
N ARG A 51 -14.21 15.55 -10.32
CA ARG A 51 -15.29 15.88 -9.38
C ARG A 51 -16.54 16.39 -10.11
N ARG A 52 -16.39 17.45 -10.91
CA ARG A 52 -17.51 18.04 -11.68
C ARG A 52 -18.11 17.03 -12.67
N ARG A 53 -17.28 16.14 -13.21
CA ARG A 53 -17.72 15.12 -14.15
C ARG A 53 -18.60 14.09 -13.47
N PHE A 54 -18.17 13.53 -12.33
CA PHE A 54 -18.97 12.59 -11.54
C PHE A 54 -20.31 13.17 -11.11
N ALA A 55 -20.35 14.45 -10.71
CA ALA A 55 -21.58 15.12 -10.27
C ALA A 55 -22.66 15.19 -11.37
N ARG A 56 -22.25 15.05 -12.64
CA ARG A 56 -23.13 15.14 -13.81
C ARG A 56 -23.44 13.81 -14.48
N LEU A 57 -22.89 12.69 -13.99
CA LEU A 57 -23.21 11.36 -14.52
C LEU A 57 -24.63 10.95 -14.09
N ASP A 58 -25.32 10.16 -14.91
CA ASP A 58 -26.57 9.53 -14.49
C ASP A 58 -26.32 8.58 -13.30
N PRO A 59 -27.30 8.33 -12.42
CA PRO A 59 -27.08 7.58 -11.18
C PRO A 59 -26.46 6.18 -11.37
N VAL A 60 -26.85 5.46 -12.43
CA VAL A 60 -26.39 4.08 -12.67
C VAL A 60 -24.93 4.09 -13.12
N THR A 61 -24.60 4.95 -14.07
CA THR A 61 -23.22 5.13 -14.54
C THR A 61 -22.33 5.66 -13.41
N ARG A 62 -22.83 6.64 -12.65
CA ARG A 62 -22.14 7.27 -11.52
C ARG A 62 -21.73 6.24 -10.47
N MET A 63 -22.66 5.38 -10.03
CA MET A 63 -22.37 4.29 -9.08
C MET A 63 -21.34 3.31 -9.65
N ARG A 64 -21.54 2.83 -10.88
CA ARG A 64 -20.64 1.86 -11.50
C ARG A 64 -19.19 2.34 -11.57
N TRP A 65 -18.99 3.63 -11.85
CA TRP A 65 -17.65 4.22 -11.91
C TRP A 65 -17.07 4.49 -10.54
N ALA A 66 -17.86 4.88 -9.54
CA ALA A 66 -17.38 4.97 -8.16
C ALA A 66 -16.96 3.61 -7.62
N ASP A 67 -17.77 2.57 -7.80
CA ASP A 67 -17.43 1.21 -7.36
C ASP A 67 -16.08 0.77 -7.97
N PHE A 68 -15.89 1.06 -9.27
CA PHE A 68 -14.62 0.79 -9.94
C PHE A 68 -13.45 1.59 -9.36
N VAL A 69 -13.60 2.91 -9.19
CA VAL A 69 -12.52 3.77 -8.70
C VAL A 69 -12.16 3.36 -7.27
N CYS A 70 -13.15 3.24 -6.39
CA CYS A 70 -12.96 2.84 -4.99
C CYS A 70 -12.32 1.45 -4.89
N ALA A 71 -12.76 0.45 -5.68
CA ALA A 71 -12.16 -0.88 -5.64
C ALA A 71 -10.68 -0.86 -6.07
N VAL A 72 -10.34 -0.11 -7.13
CA VAL A 72 -8.96 -0.02 -7.59
C VAL A 72 -8.08 0.74 -6.60
N THR A 73 -8.57 1.84 -6.01
CA THR A 73 -7.78 2.60 -5.02
C THR A 73 -7.62 1.84 -3.71
N ALA A 74 -8.66 1.13 -3.25
CA ALA A 74 -8.62 0.24 -2.10
C ALA A 74 -7.56 -0.87 -2.27
N GLU A 75 -7.49 -1.49 -3.44
CA GLU A 75 -6.48 -2.51 -3.73
C GLU A 75 -5.04 -1.96 -3.67
N LEU A 76 -4.82 -0.73 -4.14
CA LEU A 76 -3.49 -0.10 -4.14
C LEU A 76 -2.94 0.14 -2.73
N VAL A 77 -3.81 0.43 -1.76
CA VAL A 77 -3.43 0.59 -0.35
C VAL A 77 -3.52 -0.71 0.44
N GLY A 78 -3.98 -1.79 -0.19
CA GLY A 78 -4.20 -3.08 0.47
C GLY A 78 -5.36 -3.04 1.47
N ALA A 79 -6.37 -2.18 1.28
CA ALA A 79 -7.47 -1.99 2.23
C ALA A 79 -8.24 -3.29 2.55
N ASP A 80 -8.33 -4.20 1.58
CA ASP A 80 -8.97 -5.53 1.76
C ASP A 80 -8.00 -6.62 2.23
N ARG A 81 -6.79 -6.24 2.67
CA ARG A 81 -5.80 -7.17 3.23
C ARG A 81 -5.75 -7.00 4.73
N GLU A 82 -5.71 -8.13 5.43
CA GLU A 82 -5.38 -8.13 6.85
C GLU A 82 -3.93 -7.64 7.00
N HIS A 83 -3.77 -6.44 7.54
CA HIS A 83 -2.46 -5.88 7.83
C HIS A 83 -1.95 -6.44 9.15
N VAL A 84 -0.97 -7.35 9.08
CA VAL A 84 -0.22 -7.79 10.25
C VAL A 84 0.96 -6.83 10.46
N PRO A 85 1.05 -6.12 11.60
CA PRO A 85 2.17 -5.24 11.87
C PRO A 85 3.48 -6.03 11.91
N LEU A 86 4.51 -5.55 11.21
CA LEU A 86 5.82 -6.21 11.18
C LEU A 86 6.47 -6.25 12.58
N PHE A 87 6.29 -5.20 13.37
CA PHE A 87 6.81 -5.11 14.72
C PHE A 87 5.76 -5.59 15.72
N ARG A 88 6.11 -6.52 16.60
CA ARG A 88 5.19 -7.01 17.65
C ARG A 88 4.72 -5.90 18.59
N ARG A 89 5.49 -4.82 18.71
CA ARG A 89 5.21 -3.68 19.59
C ARG A 89 4.42 -2.56 18.92
N PHE A 90 4.01 -2.71 17.66
CA PHE A 90 3.22 -1.70 16.97
C PHE A 90 2.02 -1.22 17.82
N PRO A 91 1.76 0.09 17.94
CA PRO A 91 2.31 1.19 17.14
C PRO A 91 3.71 1.71 17.55
N ASP A 92 4.34 1.14 18.58
CA ASP A 92 5.71 1.50 18.95
C ASP A 92 6.70 0.92 17.94
N THR A 93 7.14 1.74 16.98
CA THR A 93 8.11 1.37 15.95
C THR A 93 9.53 1.87 16.30
N PRO A 94 10.59 1.32 15.65
CA PRO A 94 11.94 1.83 15.81
C PRO A 94 12.02 3.33 15.50
N ALA A 95 12.74 4.08 16.33
CA ALA A 95 12.81 5.54 16.24
C ALA A 95 13.41 6.06 14.92
N ASP A 96 14.27 5.26 14.28
CA ASP A 96 14.92 5.58 13.00
C ASP A 96 14.55 4.53 11.94
N ALA A 97 13.35 4.69 11.38
CA ALA A 97 12.81 3.77 10.37
C ALA A 97 13.62 3.79 9.06
N ASP A 98 14.20 4.93 8.69
CA ASP A 98 14.99 5.10 7.48
C ASP A 98 16.31 4.32 7.58
N ARG A 99 17.00 4.43 8.72
CA ARG A 99 18.18 3.63 8.98
C ARG A 99 17.87 2.14 8.93
N LEU A 100 16.80 1.70 9.60
CA LEU A 100 16.39 0.30 9.58
C LEU A 100 16.11 -0.19 8.16
N TYR A 101 15.46 0.63 7.33
CA TYR A 101 15.23 0.29 5.93
C TYR A 101 16.54 0.07 5.16
N VAL A 102 17.53 0.96 5.32
CA VAL A 102 18.84 0.83 4.68
C VAL A 102 19.60 -0.40 5.19
N GLU A 103 19.62 -0.64 6.51
CA GLU A 103 20.25 -1.81 7.11
C GLU A 103 19.64 -3.11 6.58
N ARG A 104 18.31 -3.18 6.45
CA ARG A 104 17.61 -4.33 5.85
C ARG A 104 18.05 -4.58 4.40
N LEU A 105 18.19 -3.51 3.60
CA LEU A 105 18.65 -3.64 2.21
C LEU A 105 20.10 -4.12 2.13
N ILE A 106 20.99 -3.57 2.96
CA ILE A 106 22.40 -3.99 3.02
C ILE A 106 22.50 -5.47 3.37
N VAL A 107 21.77 -5.92 4.40
CA VAL A 107 21.74 -7.33 4.79
C VAL A 107 21.19 -8.21 3.69
N HIS A 108 20.06 -7.82 3.07
CA HIS A 108 19.46 -8.58 1.98
C HIS A 108 20.40 -8.78 0.79
N LEU A 109 21.18 -7.75 0.45
CA LEU A 109 22.02 -7.74 -0.75
C LEU A 109 23.42 -8.31 -0.52
N LEU A 110 23.99 -8.13 0.69
CA LEU A 110 25.41 -8.35 0.92
C LEU A 110 25.72 -9.43 1.97
N GLN A 111 24.77 -9.81 2.83
CA GLN A 111 25.04 -10.85 3.82
C GLN A 111 25.21 -12.21 3.14
N THR A 112 26.21 -12.97 3.58
CA THR A 112 26.40 -14.38 3.21
C THR A 112 26.44 -15.23 4.47
N GLU A 113 26.19 -16.54 4.34
CA GLU A 113 26.09 -17.45 5.50
C GLU A 113 27.38 -17.60 6.28
N THR A 114 28.52 -17.56 5.58
CA THR A 114 29.85 -17.81 6.18
C THR A 114 30.56 -16.53 6.62
N ALA A 115 30.09 -15.36 6.19
CA ALA A 115 30.66 -14.08 6.59
C ALA A 115 30.16 -13.67 7.99
N PRO A 116 30.95 -12.89 8.74
CA PRO A 116 30.44 -12.17 9.90
C PRO A 116 29.24 -11.30 9.53
N CYS A 117 28.44 -10.90 10.53
CA CYS A 117 27.32 -10.00 10.27
C CYS A 117 27.80 -8.68 9.65
N ILE A 118 27.20 -8.28 8.52
CA ILE A 118 27.58 -7.05 7.79
C ILE A 118 27.29 -5.77 8.58
N LEU A 119 26.42 -5.82 9.60
CA LEU A 119 26.06 -4.67 10.42
C LEU A 119 26.92 -4.54 11.68
N CYS A 120 27.08 -5.63 12.44
CA CYS A 120 27.77 -5.60 13.74
C CYS A 120 29.12 -6.34 13.77
N GLY A 121 29.47 -7.08 12.72
CA GLY A 121 30.71 -7.86 12.64
C GLY A 121 30.72 -9.15 13.47
N ALA A 122 29.61 -9.52 14.12
CA ALA A 122 29.56 -10.73 14.94
C ALA A 122 29.68 -12.01 14.09
N GLU A 123 30.52 -12.94 14.53
CA GLU A 123 30.71 -14.26 13.91
C GLU A 123 29.71 -15.28 14.46
N GLY A 124 29.21 -16.17 13.58
CA GLY A 124 28.34 -17.29 13.99
C GLY A 124 26.93 -16.88 14.50
N ARG A 125 26.54 -15.61 14.35
CA ARG A 125 25.21 -15.10 14.75
C ARG A 125 24.22 -15.00 13.59
N VAL A 126 24.72 -15.12 12.36
CA VAL A 126 23.93 -15.06 11.13
C VAL A 126 23.33 -16.44 10.85
N HIS A 127 22.03 -16.48 10.59
CA HIS A 127 21.31 -17.70 10.26
C HIS A 127 20.19 -17.41 9.26
N ALA A 128 19.81 -18.41 8.48
CA ALA A 128 18.68 -18.33 7.56
C ALA A 128 17.35 -18.51 8.32
N LEU A 129 16.36 -17.68 7.98
CA LEU A 129 14.99 -17.83 8.47
C LEU A 129 14.16 -18.74 7.56
N ASP A 130 13.40 -19.65 8.15
CA ASP A 130 12.41 -20.48 7.45
C ASP A 130 11.08 -19.71 7.30
N PRO A 131 10.36 -19.77 6.16
CA PRO A 131 10.71 -20.44 4.90
C PRO A 131 11.44 -19.53 3.89
N CYS A 132 11.64 -18.25 4.20
CA CYS A 132 12.08 -17.28 3.21
C CYS A 132 13.58 -17.35 2.85
N GLY A 133 14.39 -18.05 3.65
CA GLY A 133 15.84 -18.18 3.47
C GLY A 133 16.64 -16.91 3.75
N HIS A 134 16.01 -15.81 4.16
CA HIS A 134 16.75 -14.57 4.44
C HIS A 134 17.69 -14.74 5.62
N LEU A 135 18.93 -14.30 5.42
CA LEU A 135 19.96 -14.31 6.44
C LEU A 135 19.78 -13.13 7.39
N VAL A 136 19.72 -13.41 8.69
CA VAL A 136 19.60 -12.39 9.74
C VAL A 136 20.58 -12.68 10.87
N CYS A 137 21.10 -11.62 11.47
CA CYS A 137 21.87 -11.71 12.71
C CYS A 137 20.93 -11.66 13.91
N ALA A 138 21.05 -12.62 14.83
CA ALA A 138 20.23 -12.68 16.05
C ALA A 138 20.35 -11.43 16.95
N ASP A 139 21.46 -10.68 16.85
CA ASP A 139 21.69 -9.48 17.66
C ASP A 139 21.18 -8.20 16.98
N CYS A 140 21.22 -8.13 15.64
CA CYS A 140 20.74 -6.96 14.90
C CYS A 140 19.24 -7.03 14.62
N PHE A 141 18.69 -8.24 14.49
CA PHE A 141 17.28 -8.49 14.25
C PHE A 141 16.75 -9.50 15.27
N ASP A 142 16.43 -9.01 16.46
CA ASP A 142 15.83 -9.81 17.52
C ASP A 142 14.48 -10.38 17.08
N ALA A 143 14.36 -11.71 17.01
CA ALA A 143 13.15 -12.40 16.58
C ALA A 143 11.93 -12.08 17.48
N ASP A 144 12.15 -11.76 18.76
CA ASP A 144 11.09 -11.37 19.68
C ASP A 144 10.52 -9.97 19.36
N GLY A 145 11.22 -9.19 18.53
CA GLY A 145 10.76 -7.89 18.04
C GLY A 145 9.82 -7.97 16.83
N TYR A 146 9.82 -9.07 16.09
CA TYR A 146 9.16 -9.18 14.78
C TYR A 146 8.08 -10.26 14.75
N THR A 147 6.98 -9.98 14.04
CA THR A 147 5.90 -10.95 13.77
C THR A 147 6.19 -11.82 12.55
N ALA A 148 7.14 -11.40 11.71
CA ALA A 148 7.50 -12.00 10.43
C ALA A 148 8.99 -11.78 10.16
N CYS A 149 9.52 -12.28 9.02
CA CYS A 149 10.89 -12.02 8.63
C CYS A 149 11.16 -10.49 8.57
N PRO A 150 12.20 -9.98 9.27
CA PRO A 150 12.53 -8.55 9.27
C PRO A 150 13.01 -8.06 7.92
N ILE A 151 13.42 -8.94 7.01
CA ILE A 151 13.91 -8.57 5.67
C ILE A 151 12.73 -8.43 4.70
N CYS A 152 11.94 -9.48 4.48
CA CYS A 152 10.88 -9.49 3.48
C CYS A 152 9.46 -9.22 4.02
N GLY A 153 9.28 -9.14 5.34
CA GLY A 153 7.98 -8.93 5.97
C GLY A 153 6.99 -10.09 5.79
N ARG A 154 7.47 -11.28 5.43
CA ARG A 154 6.63 -12.48 5.26
C ARG A 154 6.92 -13.48 6.38
N GLY A 155 5.85 -14.05 6.93
CA GLY A 155 5.86 -15.21 7.82
C GLY A 155 5.42 -16.46 7.07
#